data_AF-A0AAU6SEJ0-F1
#
_entry.id   AF-A0AAU6SEJ0-F1
#
_cell.length_a   1.000
_cell.length_b   1.000
_cell.length_c   1.000
_cell.angle_alpha   90.00
_cell.angle_beta   90.00
_cell.angle_gamma   90.00
#
_symmetry.space_group_name_H-M   'P 1'
#
loop_
_entity.id
_entity.type
_entity.pdbx_description
1 polymer ?
#
loop_
_entity_poly.entity_id
_entity_poly.type
_entity_poly.pdbx_seq_one_letter_code
_entity_poly.pdbx_strand_id
1 'polypeptide(L)'
;MSNPSELVTAAVLREWGLPAPGDSKKSRGEIVIVGGARSSPGAVILAGEAALRVGAGRVALAVPGSIDAHVGIALPEAGIYALPDDADAPLEGRLGEHLGSADAVLIGPGFDDPAETRATVLAVAETAPACLVLDAFAVGVLPDIDRSALPDTLILTANKEEAAILLGRPLADADDPADLLEIARRFDAVVSCYGLTAHPDGRSWRIDEGGPGLGTSGSGDVRAGAIAGFAARGVEPERAAVWGAWSHARAGTRLTERIGLGFLARELAAELTPTMKDVLAAGD
;
A
#
# COMPACT_ATOMS: atom_id res chain seq x y z
N MET A 1 7.93 -18.52 22.35
CA MET A 1 7.03 -19.15 21.37
C MET A 1 6.14 -18.04 20.85
N SER A 2 6.27 -17.67 19.58
CA SER A 2 5.35 -16.75 18.91
C SER A 2 3.94 -17.34 18.97
N ASN A 3 2.93 -16.49 19.20
CA ASN A 3 1.54 -16.92 19.03
C ASN A 3 1.33 -17.30 17.55
N PRO A 4 0.55 -18.35 17.25
CA PRO A 4 0.23 -18.67 15.87
C PRO A 4 -0.55 -17.50 15.23
N SER A 5 -0.21 -17.16 13.99
CA SER A 5 -0.93 -16.13 13.23
C SER A 5 -2.41 -16.50 13.08
N GLU A 6 -3.29 -15.52 13.24
CA GLU A 6 -4.72 -15.67 12.98
C GLU A 6 -4.95 -15.90 11.48
N LEU A 7 -5.65 -16.97 11.12
CA LEU A 7 -6.00 -17.23 9.72
C LEU A 7 -7.11 -16.29 9.26
N VAL A 8 -6.84 -15.50 8.23
CA VAL A 8 -7.78 -14.54 7.65
C VAL A 8 -8.76 -15.30 6.76
N THR A 9 -10.01 -15.35 7.22
CA THR A 9 -11.13 -15.90 6.44
C THR A 9 -12.11 -14.81 6.06
N ALA A 10 -12.98 -15.08 5.08
CA ALA A 10 -14.07 -14.17 4.75
C ALA A 10 -14.99 -13.85 5.96
N ALA A 11 -15.09 -14.77 6.93
CA ALA A 11 -15.86 -14.54 8.16
C ALA A 11 -15.19 -13.48 9.06
N VAL A 12 -13.86 -13.58 9.25
CA VAL A 12 -13.07 -12.59 10.01
C VAL A 12 -13.20 -11.20 9.39
N LEU A 13 -13.05 -11.10 8.07
CA LEU A 13 -13.19 -9.83 7.35
C LEU A 13 -14.60 -9.26 7.47
N ARG A 14 -15.64 -10.11 7.40
CA ARG A 14 -17.03 -9.68 7.59
C ARG A 14 -17.30 -9.16 8.99
N GLU A 15 -16.75 -9.81 10.01
CA GLU A 15 -16.85 -9.36 11.40
C GLU A 15 -16.20 -7.99 11.60
N TRP A 16 -15.03 -7.77 11.00
CA TRP A 16 -14.37 -6.45 11.03
C TRP A 16 -15.16 -5.39 10.27
N GLY A 17 -15.84 -5.80 9.20
CA GLY A 17 -16.58 -4.91 8.32
C GLY A 17 -15.66 -3.89 7.64
N LEU A 18 -16.30 -2.88 7.04
CA LEU A 18 -15.62 -1.71 6.50
C LEU A 18 -16.40 -0.45 6.91
N PRO A 19 -15.72 0.71 7.02
CA PRO A 19 -16.38 1.98 7.27
C PRO A 19 -17.50 2.23 6.27
N ALA A 20 -18.63 2.74 6.76
CA ALA A 20 -19.73 3.18 5.91
C ALA A 20 -19.24 4.26 4.94
N PRO A 21 -19.69 4.26 3.68
CA PRO A 21 -19.17 5.18 2.67
C PRO A 21 -19.48 6.67 2.96
N GLY A 22 -20.45 6.96 3.82
CA GLY A 22 -20.96 8.31 4.06
C GLY A 22 -21.55 8.95 2.79
N ASP A 23 -21.75 10.27 2.84
CA ASP A 23 -22.51 11.00 1.82
C ASP A 23 -21.64 11.73 0.78
N SER A 24 -20.30 11.67 0.89
CA SER A 24 -19.42 12.44 0.01
C SER A 24 -18.12 11.70 -0.34
N LYS A 25 -17.43 12.19 -1.38
CA LYS A 25 -16.05 11.74 -1.66
C LYS A 25 -15.09 12.04 -0.50
N LYS A 26 -15.35 13.06 0.33
CA LYS A 26 -14.51 13.36 1.50
C LYS A 26 -14.71 12.33 2.62
N SER A 27 -15.93 11.82 2.82
CA SER A 27 -16.20 10.78 3.83
C SER A 27 -15.62 9.42 3.49
N ARG A 28 -15.22 9.21 2.22
CA ARG A 28 -14.54 7.99 1.76
C ARG A 28 -13.01 8.10 1.77
N GLY A 29 -12.47 9.19 2.32
CA GLY A 29 -11.04 9.39 2.48
C GLY A 29 -10.33 9.98 1.27
N GLU A 30 -9.20 10.62 1.54
CA GLU A 30 -8.26 11.16 0.57
C GLU A 30 -6.90 10.46 0.68
N ILE A 31 -6.37 10.00 -0.44
CA ILE A 31 -5.04 9.41 -0.56
C ILE A 31 -4.19 10.19 -1.56
N VAL A 32 -2.92 10.41 -1.21
CA VAL A 32 -1.89 10.85 -2.15
C VAL A 32 -0.91 9.71 -2.37
N ILE A 33 -0.60 9.42 -3.62
CA ILE A 33 0.43 8.43 -4.00
C ILE A 33 1.61 9.19 -4.58
N VAL A 34 2.76 9.06 -3.96
CA VAL A 34 4.01 9.73 -4.31
C VAL A 34 4.94 8.69 -4.92
N GLY A 35 5.31 8.89 -6.18
CA GLY A 35 6.12 7.90 -6.88
C GLY A 35 6.29 8.18 -8.37
N GLY A 36 6.67 7.12 -9.08
CA GLY A 36 6.86 7.09 -10.51
C GLY A 36 8.21 7.63 -10.95
N ALA A 37 8.76 6.99 -11.97
CA ALA A 37 9.93 7.44 -12.70
C ALA A 37 9.65 7.35 -14.21
N ARG A 38 10.55 7.89 -15.04
CA ARG A 38 10.43 7.75 -16.51
C ARG A 38 10.45 6.29 -16.95
N SER A 39 11.17 5.44 -16.21
CA SER A 39 11.33 4.01 -16.47
C SER A 39 10.09 3.20 -16.08
N SER A 40 9.29 3.68 -15.12
CA SER A 40 8.21 2.95 -14.45
C SER A 40 6.97 3.81 -14.12
N PRO A 41 6.47 4.66 -15.04
CA PRO A 41 5.36 5.57 -14.75
C PRO A 41 4.03 4.84 -14.47
N GLY A 42 3.93 3.57 -14.86
CA GLY A 42 2.74 2.73 -14.68
C GLY A 42 2.46 2.34 -13.22
N ALA A 43 3.47 2.34 -12.36
CA ALA A 43 3.34 1.87 -10.98
C ALA A 43 2.33 2.71 -10.17
N VAL A 44 2.47 4.04 -10.22
CA VAL A 44 1.52 4.97 -9.56
C VAL A 44 0.11 4.90 -10.15
N ILE A 45 -0.03 4.57 -11.44
CA ILE A 45 -1.34 4.39 -12.08
C ILE A 45 -2.02 3.14 -11.53
N LEU A 46 -1.29 2.03 -11.42
CA LEU A 46 -1.81 0.77 -10.86
C LEU A 46 -2.20 0.93 -9.39
N ALA A 47 -1.36 1.59 -8.60
CA ALA A 47 -1.65 1.88 -7.20
C ALA A 47 -2.86 2.81 -7.05
N GLY A 48 -2.96 3.85 -7.88
CA GLY A 48 -4.08 4.79 -7.90
C GLY A 48 -5.40 4.15 -8.30
N GLU A 49 -5.40 3.32 -9.34
CA GLU A 49 -6.59 2.55 -9.74
C GLU A 49 -6.99 1.60 -8.59
N ALA A 50 -6.05 0.90 -7.98
CA ALA A 50 -6.34 -0.01 -6.86
C ALA A 50 -6.98 0.72 -5.67
N ALA A 51 -6.48 1.90 -5.31
CA ALA A 51 -7.04 2.72 -4.24
C ALA A 51 -8.50 3.13 -4.54
N LEU A 52 -8.80 3.55 -5.78
CA LEU A 52 -10.17 3.83 -6.21
C LEU A 52 -11.06 2.58 -6.15
N ARG A 53 -10.53 1.42 -6.56
CA ARG A 53 -11.26 0.15 -6.61
C ARG A 53 -11.61 -0.41 -5.24
N VAL A 54 -10.80 -0.12 -4.22
CA VAL A 54 -11.16 -0.40 -2.82
C VAL A 54 -12.04 0.68 -2.20
N GLY A 55 -12.46 1.69 -2.97
CA GLY A 55 -13.48 2.66 -2.57
C GLY A 55 -12.94 3.93 -1.91
N ALA A 56 -11.64 4.25 -2.06
CA ALA A 56 -11.12 5.55 -1.64
C ALA A 56 -11.86 6.70 -2.36
N GLY A 57 -12.11 7.78 -1.64
CA GLY A 57 -12.96 8.86 -2.12
C GLY A 57 -12.29 9.83 -3.08
N ARG A 58 -11.04 10.20 -2.79
CA ARG A 58 -10.19 11.05 -3.61
C ARG A 58 -8.81 10.43 -3.72
N VAL A 59 -8.28 10.40 -4.93
CA VAL A 59 -6.91 9.96 -5.21
C VAL A 59 -6.16 11.10 -5.89
N ALA A 60 -4.96 11.38 -5.41
CA ALA A 60 -4.00 12.25 -6.06
C ALA A 60 -2.69 11.49 -6.31
N LEU A 61 -2.03 11.79 -7.43
CA LEU A 61 -0.72 11.27 -7.78
C LEU A 61 0.27 12.44 -7.79
N ALA A 62 1.32 12.33 -6.99
CA ALA A 62 2.46 13.23 -7.01
C ALA A 62 3.62 12.52 -7.72
N VAL A 63 3.99 13.03 -8.90
CA VAL A 63 4.93 12.39 -9.82
C VAL A 63 5.94 13.41 -10.34
N PRO A 64 7.11 12.99 -10.86
CA PRO A 64 8.01 13.93 -11.54
C PRO A 64 7.27 14.69 -12.65
N GLY A 65 7.48 16.01 -12.73
CA GLY A 65 6.80 16.87 -13.72
C GLY A 65 7.02 16.44 -15.17
N SER A 66 8.04 15.61 -15.43
CA SER A 66 8.29 15.05 -16.75
C SER A 66 7.33 13.95 -17.21
N ILE A 67 6.53 13.37 -16.30
CA ILE A 67 5.57 12.29 -16.60
C ILE A 67 4.12 12.65 -16.24
N ASP A 68 3.87 13.81 -15.63
CA ASP A 68 2.57 14.23 -15.08
C ASP A 68 1.42 14.16 -16.10
N ALA A 69 1.60 14.71 -17.31
CA ALA A 69 0.58 14.73 -18.35
C ALA A 69 0.26 13.32 -18.86
N HIS A 70 1.27 12.44 -18.94
CA HIS A 70 1.09 11.05 -19.38
C HIS A 70 0.27 10.27 -18.34
N VAL A 71 0.57 10.47 -17.06
CA VAL A 71 -0.15 9.86 -15.95
C VAL A 71 -1.59 10.38 -15.88
N GLY A 72 -1.79 11.69 -16.02
CA GLY A 72 -3.13 12.30 -16.02
C GLY A 72 -4.04 11.86 -17.16
N ILE A 73 -3.47 11.53 -18.32
CA ILE A 73 -4.24 10.92 -19.43
C ILE A 73 -4.64 9.47 -19.09
N ALA A 74 -3.77 8.74 -18.40
CA ALA A 74 -3.96 7.31 -18.12
C ALA A 74 -4.92 7.04 -16.94
N LEU A 75 -4.96 7.94 -15.93
CA LEU A 75 -5.87 7.86 -14.78
C LEU A 75 -6.61 9.19 -14.57
N PRO A 76 -7.63 9.50 -15.41
CA PRO A 76 -8.31 10.79 -15.39
C PRO A 76 -9.11 11.08 -14.12
N GLU A 77 -9.41 10.05 -13.32
CA GLU A 77 -10.09 10.18 -12.02
C GLU A 77 -9.19 10.79 -10.93
N ALA A 78 -7.86 10.76 -11.11
CA ALA A 78 -6.90 11.23 -10.12
C ALA A 78 -6.50 12.70 -10.34
N GLY A 79 -6.30 13.43 -9.24
CA GLY A 79 -5.62 14.72 -9.28
C GLY A 79 -4.12 14.52 -9.51
N ILE A 80 -3.50 15.30 -10.39
CA ILE A 80 -2.07 15.17 -10.69
C ILE A 80 -1.30 16.38 -10.16
N TYR A 81 -0.19 16.12 -9.47
CA TYR A 81 0.70 17.10 -8.89
C TYR A 81 2.13 16.78 -9.33
N ALA A 82 2.88 17.81 -9.72
CA ALA A 82 4.29 17.67 -10.01
C ALA A 82 5.09 17.70 -8.70
N LEU A 83 6.00 16.74 -8.54
CA LEU A 83 7.07 16.81 -7.55
C LEU A 83 8.10 17.88 -7.97
N PRO A 84 8.79 18.49 -7.01
CA PRO A 84 9.94 19.35 -7.31
C PRO A 84 11.03 18.54 -8.03
N ASP A 85 11.81 19.22 -8.88
CA ASP A 85 12.96 18.58 -9.56
C ASP A 85 14.08 18.22 -8.57
N ASP A 86 14.15 18.93 -7.45
CA ASP A 86 15.05 18.66 -6.33
C ASP A 86 14.28 17.91 -5.23
N ALA A 87 14.67 16.66 -4.97
CA ALA A 87 14.01 15.81 -3.99
C ALA A 87 14.23 16.27 -2.53
N ASP A 88 15.25 17.09 -2.27
CA ASP A 88 15.49 17.70 -0.95
C ASP A 88 14.66 18.98 -0.75
N ALA A 89 13.96 19.47 -1.79
CA ALA A 89 13.12 20.65 -1.67
C ALA A 89 11.86 20.36 -0.83
N PRO A 90 11.46 21.27 0.05
CA PRO A 90 10.24 21.10 0.85
C PRO A 90 9.00 21.03 -0.06
N LEU A 91 8.05 20.17 0.33
CA LEU A 91 6.78 20.01 -0.38
C LEU A 91 5.80 21.09 0.07
N GLU A 92 5.82 22.23 -0.61
CA GLU A 92 5.01 23.40 -0.27
C GLU A 92 3.78 23.60 -1.16
N GLY A 93 2.98 24.63 -0.83
CA GLY A 93 1.82 25.05 -1.60
C GLY A 93 0.75 23.97 -1.66
N ARG A 94 0.11 23.82 -2.83
CA ARG A 94 -1.03 22.91 -2.98
C ARG A 94 -0.64 21.46 -2.70
N LEU A 95 0.53 21.00 -3.14
CA LEU A 95 0.94 19.62 -2.91
C LEU A 95 1.15 19.35 -1.41
N GLY A 96 1.86 20.23 -0.70
CA GLY A 96 2.04 20.15 0.75
C GLY A 96 0.72 20.14 1.52
N GLU A 97 -0.22 21.02 1.15
CA GLU A 97 -1.57 21.06 1.74
C GLU A 97 -2.33 19.74 1.51
N HIS A 98 -2.22 19.14 0.32
CA HIS A 98 -2.85 17.85 0.02
C HIS A 98 -2.23 16.71 0.81
N LEU A 99 -0.90 16.66 0.92
CA LEU A 99 -0.19 15.64 1.69
C LEU A 99 -0.54 15.72 3.18
N GLY A 100 -0.52 16.91 3.77
CA GLY A 100 -0.82 17.10 5.19
C GLY A 100 -2.30 16.98 5.56
N SER A 101 -3.22 17.00 4.58
CA SER A 101 -4.65 16.77 4.80
C SER A 101 -5.15 15.40 4.33
N ALA A 102 -4.27 14.57 3.76
CA ALA A 102 -4.61 13.23 3.33
C ALA A 102 -4.77 12.27 4.51
N ASP A 103 -5.74 11.38 4.39
CA ASP A 103 -6.00 10.32 5.37
C ASP A 103 -4.95 9.21 5.26
N ALA A 104 -4.36 9.02 4.08
CA ALA A 104 -3.16 8.20 3.90
C ALA A 104 -2.27 8.74 2.77
N VAL A 105 -0.96 8.53 2.89
CA VAL A 105 0.01 8.78 1.82
C VAL A 105 0.79 7.51 1.53
N LEU A 106 0.83 7.10 0.26
CA LEU A 106 1.64 5.97 -0.21
C LEU A 106 2.89 6.50 -0.91
N ILE A 107 4.07 6.02 -0.52
CA ILE A 107 5.34 6.33 -1.18
C ILE A 107 5.99 5.05 -1.67
N GLY A 108 6.55 5.08 -2.89
CA GLY A 108 7.39 4.00 -3.39
C GLY A 108 7.08 3.49 -4.80
N PRO A 109 5.80 3.33 -5.21
CA PRO A 109 5.47 2.77 -6.51
C PRO A 109 6.19 3.49 -7.65
N GLY A 110 7.10 2.77 -8.32
CA GLY A 110 7.84 3.28 -9.48
C GLY A 110 9.03 4.19 -9.17
N PHE A 111 9.48 4.33 -7.93
CA PHE A 111 10.81 4.89 -7.69
C PHE A 111 11.92 3.93 -8.14
N ASP A 112 13.05 4.49 -8.57
CA ASP A 112 14.22 3.74 -9.04
C ASP A 112 15.56 4.27 -8.50
N ASP A 113 15.56 5.35 -7.71
CA ASP A 113 16.74 5.88 -7.02
C ASP A 113 16.55 5.92 -5.49
N PRO A 114 17.39 5.21 -4.71
CA PRO A 114 17.29 5.20 -3.24
C PRO A 114 17.51 6.55 -2.56
N ALA A 115 18.40 7.40 -3.08
CA ALA A 115 18.71 8.69 -2.45
C ALA A 115 17.55 9.67 -2.62
N GLU A 116 17.01 9.78 -3.84
CA GLU A 116 15.81 10.58 -4.13
C GLU A 116 14.59 10.05 -3.36
N THR A 117 14.45 8.72 -3.27
CA THR A 117 13.40 8.08 -2.47
C THR A 117 13.49 8.49 -1.00
N ARG A 118 14.69 8.42 -0.40
CA ARG A 118 14.91 8.80 0.99
C ARG A 118 14.59 10.28 1.24
N ALA A 119 15.04 11.17 0.37
CA ALA A 119 14.75 12.61 0.46
C ALA A 119 13.24 12.87 0.38
N THR A 120 12.56 12.23 -0.58
CA THR A 120 11.09 12.33 -0.73
C THR A 120 10.36 11.82 0.52
N VAL A 121 10.76 10.68 1.09
CA VAL A 121 10.13 10.14 2.31
C VAL A 121 10.21 11.14 3.46
N LEU A 122 11.38 11.77 3.66
CA LEU A 122 11.55 12.78 4.70
C LEU A 122 10.71 14.03 4.42
N ALA A 123 10.72 14.55 3.20
CA ALA A 123 9.94 15.73 2.82
C ALA A 123 8.43 15.50 2.94
N VAL A 124 7.93 14.30 2.63
CA VAL A 124 6.53 13.93 2.86
C VAL A 124 6.23 13.81 4.36
N ALA A 125 7.13 13.21 5.14
CA ALA A 125 6.93 13.05 6.57
C ALA A 125 6.80 14.40 7.31
N GLU A 126 7.52 15.44 6.84
CA GLU A 126 7.40 16.82 7.35
C GLU A 126 5.99 17.42 7.16
N THR A 127 5.21 16.92 6.19
CA THR A 127 3.81 17.34 6.00
C THR A 127 2.85 16.71 7.03
N ALA A 128 3.34 15.77 7.84
CA ALA A 128 2.61 15.07 8.90
C ALA A 128 1.30 14.39 8.44
N PRO A 129 1.35 13.49 7.43
CA PRO A 129 0.15 12.77 6.99
C PRO A 129 -0.38 11.86 8.11
N ALA A 130 -1.70 11.62 8.13
CA ALA A 130 -2.35 10.84 9.18
C ALA A 130 -1.86 9.38 9.21
N CYS A 131 -1.59 8.79 8.05
CA CYS A 131 -1.02 7.46 7.88
C CYS A 131 -0.01 7.48 6.72
N LEU A 132 1.18 6.95 6.95
CA LEU A 132 2.19 6.77 5.92
C LEU A 132 2.30 5.29 5.54
N VAL A 133 2.23 4.99 4.24
CA VAL A 133 2.42 3.66 3.68
C VAL A 133 3.67 3.68 2.81
N LEU A 134 4.62 2.79 3.09
CA LEU A 134 5.87 2.70 2.33
C LEU A 134 5.90 1.36 1.59
N ASP A 135 6.22 1.42 0.29
CA ASP A 135 6.36 0.27 -0.61
C ASP A 135 7.71 0.30 -1.33
N ALA A 136 8.17 -0.85 -1.80
CA ALA A 136 9.35 -0.98 -2.67
C ALA A 136 10.62 -0.28 -2.12
N PHE A 137 11.22 0.61 -2.93
CA PHE A 137 12.41 1.38 -2.51
C PHE A 137 12.18 2.21 -1.24
N ALA A 138 10.95 2.67 -0.97
CA ALA A 138 10.66 3.44 0.23
C ALA A 138 10.77 2.58 1.51
N VAL A 139 10.49 1.28 1.40
CA VAL A 139 10.80 0.31 2.46
C VAL A 139 12.31 0.11 2.58
N GLY A 140 13.00 -0.05 1.46
CA GLY A 140 14.44 -0.33 1.42
C GLY A 140 15.32 0.74 2.08
N VAL A 141 14.91 2.01 2.05
CA VAL A 141 15.66 3.14 2.67
C VAL A 141 15.37 3.34 4.15
N LEU A 142 14.36 2.65 4.71
CA LEU A 142 13.93 2.83 6.09
C LEU A 142 15.02 2.59 7.15
N PRO A 143 15.98 1.66 6.97
CA PRO A 143 17.10 1.50 7.91
C PRO A 143 17.96 2.76 8.10
N ASP A 144 17.95 3.68 7.11
CA ASP A 144 18.73 4.92 7.10
C ASP A 144 17.91 6.17 7.50
N ILE A 145 16.69 5.95 8.01
CA ILE A 145 15.76 6.98 8.47
C ILE A 145 15.51 6.80 9.98
N ASP A 146 15.60 7.89 10.73
CA ASP A 146 15.18 7.89 12.13
C ASP A 146 13.65 7.74 12.20
N ARG A 147 13.17 6.70 12.89
CA ARG A 147 11.74 6.44 13.04
C ARG A 147 10.96 7.62 13.62
N SER A 148 11.60 8.44 14.47
CA SER A 148 10.98 9.63 15.07
C SER A 148 10.72 10.77 14.07
N ALA A 149 11.33 10.71 12.88
CA ALA A 149 11.04 11.64 11.79
C ALA A 149 9.80 11.24 10.98
N LEU A 150 9.24 10.04 11.20
CA LEU A 150 8.08 9.52 10.47
C LEU A 150 6.80 9.64 11.32
N PRO A 151 5.61 9.71 10.68
CA PRO A 151 4.33 9.71 11.39
C PRO A 151 4.15 8.51 12.32
N ASP A 152 3.33 8.67 13.36
CA ASP A 152 3.04 7.59 14.31
C ASP A 152 2.42 6.37 13.62
N THR A 153 1.51 6.60 12.67
CA THR A 153 0.87 5.52 11.92
C THR A 153 1.67 5.19 10.66
N LEU A 154 2.33 4.04 10.67
CA LEU A 154 3.19 3.55 9.59
C LEU A 154 2.78 2.13 9.15
N ILE A 155 2.61 1.93 7.85
CA ILE A 155 2.39 0.63 7.22
C ILE A 155 3.53 0.36 6.22
N LEU A 156 4.15 -0.79 6.31
CA LEU A 156 5.20 -1.24 5.38
C LEU A 156 4.66 -2.37 4.51
N THR A 157 4.77 -2.23 3.19
CA THR A 157 4.48 -3.30 2.23
C THR A 157 5.79 -3.80 1.65
N ALA A 158 6.27 -4.93 2.18
CA ALA A 158 7.56 -5.50 1.81
C ALA A 158 7.40 -6.76 0.95
N ASN A 159 8.37 -7.00 0.06
CA ASN A 159 8.70 -8.34 -0.43
C ASN A 159 9.77 -9.01 0.45
N LYS A 160 10.26 -10.18 0.05
CA LYS A 160 11.24 -10.95 0.83
C LYS A 160 12.61 -10.27 0.85
N GLU A 161 13.00 -9.66 -0.26
CA GLU A 161 14.26 -8.95 -0.42
C GLU A 161 14.29 -7.69 0.46
N GLU A 162 13.23 -6.90 0.43
CA GLU A 162 13.06 -5.70 1.28
C GLU A 162 12.98 -6.07 2.76
N ALA A 163 12.21 -7.10 3.12
CA ALA A 163 12.17 -7.57 4.49
C ALA A 163 13.56 -8.06 4.98
N ALA A 164 14.36 -8.67 4.12
CA ALA A 164 15.74 -9.03 4.44
C ALA A 164 16.65 -7.81 4.64
N ILE A 165 16.45 -6.73 3.86
CA ILE A 165 17.13 -5.44 4.06
C ILE A 165 16.76 -4.86 5.44
N LEU A 166 15.48 -4.84 5.79
CA LEU A 166 15.00 -4.35 7.10
C LEU A 166 15.55 -5.16 8.28
N LEU A 167 15.75 -6.46 8.12
CA LEU A 167 16.33 -7.34 9.14
C LEU A 167 17.86 -7.28 9.19
N GLY A 168 18.52 -6.88 8.09
CA GLY A 168 19.96 -7.06 7.91
C GLY A 168 20.39 -8.52 7.73
N ARG A 169 19.43 -9.43 7.49
CA ARG A 169 19.63 -10.87 7.26
C ARG A 169 18.47 -11.44 6.43
N PRO A 170 18.67 -12.56 5.70
CA PRO A 170 17.56 -13.28 5.07
C PRO A 170 16.50 -13.71 6.08
N LEU A 171 15.25 -13.80 5.63
CA LEU A 171 14.16 -14.39 6.41
C LEU A 171 14.46 -15.87 6.66
N ALA A 172 14.26 -16.32 7.90
CA ALA A 172 14.47 -17.70 8.30
C ALA A 172 13.38 -18.61 7.73
N ASP A 173 12.12 -18.19 7.86
CA ASP A 173 10.95 -18.83 7.28
C ASP A 173 9.96 -17.74 6.85
N ALA A 174 9.50 -17.81 5.61
CA ALA A 174 8.55 -16.84 5.07
C ALA A 174 7.12 -17.06 5.59
N ASP A 175 6.84 -18.22 6.18
CA ASP A 175 5.53 -18.57 6.74
C ASP A 175 5.48 -18.39 8.27
N ASP A 176 6.62 -18.15 8.92
CA ASP A 176 6.70 -17.81 10.36
C ASP A 176 6.61 -16.28 10.55
N PRO A 177 5.67 -15.77 11.37
CA PRO A 177 5.57 -14.34 11.63
C PRO A 177 6.74 -13.75 12.44
N ALA A 178 7.63 -14.57 13.03
CA ALA A 178 8.66 -14.10 13.96
C ALA A 178 9.55 -12.98 13.39
N ASP A 179 10.03 -13.15 12.16
CA ASP A 179 10.89 -12.16 11.50
C ASP A 179 10.11 -10.88 11.16
N LEU A 180 8.86 -10.99 10.70
CA LEU A 180 8.00 -9.84 10.43
C LEU A 180 7.64 -9.09 11.72
N LEU A 181 7.42 -9.80 12.83
CA LEU A 181 7.17 -9.21 14.15
C LEU A 181 8.41 -8.48 14.69
N GLU A 182 9.61 -8.94 14.36
CA GLU A 182 10.86 -8.23 14.66
C GLU A 182 10.92 -6.90 13.90
N ILE A 183 10.63 -6.91 12.59
CA ILE A 183 10.55 -5.70 11.78
C ILE A 183 9.48 -4.75 12.33
N ALA A 184 8.28 -5.26 12.60
CA ALA A 184 7.15 -4.47 13.09
C ALA A 184 7.48 -3.73 14.39
N ARG A 185 8.14 -4.41 15.34
CA ARG A 185 8.60 -3.78 16.60
C ARG A 185 9.74 -2.79 16.37
N ARG A 186 10.71 -3.13 15.51
CA ARG A 186 11.87 -2.28 15.25
C ARG A 186 11.46 -0.92 14.69
N PHE A 187 10.47 -0.91 13.80
CA PHE A 187 10.01 0.29 13.11
C PHE A 187 8.68 0.82 13.63
N ASP A 188 8.13 0.28 14.72
CA ASP A 188 6.80 0.61 15.26
C ASP A 188 5.76 0.81 14.14
N ALA A 189 5.58 -0.25 13.36
CA ALA A 189 4.83 -0.23 12.11
C ALA A 189 4.10 -1.54 11.85
N VAL A 190 2.97 -1.47 11.18
CA VAL A 190 2.31 -2.66 10.60
C VAL A 190 3.09 -3.11 9.38
N VAL A 191 3.48 -4.37 9.31
CA VAL A 191 4.30 -4.92 8.22
C VAL A 191 3.52 -5.99 7.49
N SER A 192 3.35 -5.82 6.18
CA SER A 192 2.67 -6.79 5.32
C SER A 192 3.62 -7.34 4.26
N CYS A 193 3.93 -8.63 4.33
CA CYS A 193 4.79 -9.33 3.36
C CYS A 193 4.08 -10.57 2.83
N TYR A 194 3.73 -10.55 1.55
CA TYR A 194 2.91 -11.60 0.90
C TYR A 194 1.65 -11.96 1.71
N GLY A 195 1.55 -13.22 2.17
CA GLY A 195 0.41 -13.74 2.91
C GLY A 195 0.45 -13.43 4.40
N LEU A 196 1.50 -12.78 4.93
CA LEU A 196 1.62 -12.46 6.35
C LEU A 196 1.49 -10.96 6.60
N THR A 197 0.83 -10.62 7.69
CA THR A 197 0.80 -9.27 8.25
C THR A 197 1.13 -9.33 9.74
N ALA A 198 1.98 -8.44 10.21
CA ALA A 198 2.44 -8.37 11.60
C ALA A 198 2.21 -6.96 12.16
N HIS A 199 1.80 -6.89 13.42
CA HIS A 199 1.60 -5.65 14.16
C HIS A 199 2.64 -5.56 15.31
N PRO A 200 3.12 -4.35 15.67
CA PRO A 200 4.18 -4.17 16.67
C PRO A 200 3.85 -4.76 18.06
N ASP A 201 2.56 -4.84 18.41
CA ASP A 201 2.12 -5.42 19.70
C ASP A 201 2.24 -6.96 19.80
N GLY A 202 2.65 -7.65 18.73
CA GLY A 202 2.79 -9.11 18.72
C GLY A 202 1.67 -9.87 18.01
N ARG A 203 0.61 -9.20 17.55
CA ARG A 203 -0.43 -9.82 16.71
C ARG A 203 0.08 -10.07 15.28
N SER A 204 -0.38 -11.15 14.67
CA SER A 204 -0.11 -11.46 13.27
C SER A 204 -1.27 -12.19 12.61
N TRP A 205 -1.38 -12.02 11.30
CA TRP A 205 -2.43 -12.56 10.45
C TRP A 205 -1.82 -13.28 9.24
N ARG A 206 -2.46 -14.36 8.81
CA ARG A 206 -2.04 -15.18 7.66
C ARG A 206 -3.17 -15.34 6.66
N ILE A 207 -2.86 -15.17 5.38
CA ILE A 207 -3.76 -15.30 4.24
C ILE A 207 -3.32 -16.51 3.42
N ASP A 208 -4.18 -17.54 3.34
CA ASP A 208 -4.01 -18.73 2.48
C ASP A 208 -4.79 -18.56 1.16
N GLU A 209 -4.57 -17.44 0.48
CA GLU A 209 -5.14 -17.12 -0.83
C GLU A 209 -4.03 -16.60 -1.76
N GLY A 210 -4.33 -16.51 -3.05
CA GLY A 210 -3.36 -16.13 -4.07
C GLY A 210 -2.66 -17.33 -4.69
N GLY A 211 -1.48 -17.09 -5.25
CA GLY A 211 -0.73 -18.13 -5.94
C GLY A 211 0.30 -17.57 -6.91
N PRO A 212 0.93 -18.44 -7.72
CA PRO A 212 2.03 -18.05 -8.61
C PRO A 212 1.63 -17.00 -9.66
N GLY A 213 0.34 -16.88 -9.99
CA GLY A 213 -0.17 -15.84 -10.89
C GLY A 213 0.09 -14.42 -10.40
N LEU A 214 0.22 -14.21 -9.09
CA LEU A 214 0.55 -12.89 -8.52
C LEU A 214 1.98 -12.44 -8.85
N GLY A 215 2.84 -13.31 -9.37
CA GLY A 215 4.19 -13.00 -9.84
C GLY A 215 4.23 -12.22 -11.17
N THR A 216 3.24 -11.36 -11.41
CA THR A 216 3.17 -10.48 -12.58
C THR A 216 3.67 -9.07 -12.24
N SER A 217 4.31 -8.40 -13.19
CA SER A 217 4.86 -7.05 -12.98
C SER A 217 3.75 -6.05 -12.64
N GLY A 218 3.97 -5.24 -11.59
CA GLY A 218 2.99 -4.27 -11.07
C GLY A 218 1.97 -4.84 -10.08
N SER A 219 2.02 -6.14 -9.78
CA SER A 219 1.15 -6.77 -8.77
C SER A 219 1.35 -6.15 -7.38
N GLY A 220 2.60 -5.83 -7.01
CA GLY A 220 2.94 -5.13 -5.78
C GLY A 220 2.30 -3.75 -5.68
N ASP A 221 2.36 -2.95 -6.76
CA ASP A 221 1.77 -1.61 -6.82
C ASP A 221 0.25 -1.64 -6.56
N VAL A 222 -0.45 -2.64 -7.12
CA VAL A 222 -1.88 -2.84 -6.87
C VAL A 222 -2.13 -3.17 -5.40
N ARG A 223 -1.31 -4.03 -4.79
CA ARG A 223 -1.43 -4.39 -3.37
C ARG A 223 -1.19 -3.18 -2.47
N ALA A 224 -0.12 -2.41 -2.71
CA ALA A 224 0.20 -1.21 -1.96
C ALA A 224 -0.91 -0.15 -2.09
N GLY A 225 -1.40 0.08 -3.30
CA GLY A 225 -2.54 0.98 -3.56
C GLY A 225 -3.82 0.53 -2.87
N ALA A 226 -4.11 -0.77 -2.84
CA ALA A 226 -5.26 -1.32 -2.10
C ALA A 226 -5.13 -1.09 -0.58
N ILE A 227 -3.96 -1.39 0.00
CA ILE A 227 -3.69 -1.20 1.43
C ILE A 227 -3.84 0.28 1.82
N ALA A 228 -3.19 1.17 1.08
CA ALA A 228 -3.28 2.60 1.33
C ALA A 228 -4.69 3.15 1.09
N GLY A 229 -5.42 2.62 0.11
CA GLY A 229 -6.83 2.97 -0.13
C GLY A 229 -7.75 2.56 1.02
N PHE A 230 -7.53 1.40 1.66
CA PHE A 230 -8.27 1.04 2.87
C PHE A 230 -7.89 1.94 4.06
N ALA A 231 -6.60 2.23 4.25
CA ALA A 231 -6.15 3.13 5.30
C ALA A 231 -6.80 4.52 5.16
N ALA A 232 -6.81 5.09 3.95
CA ALA A 232 -7.44 6.37 3.68
C ALA A 232 -8.95 6.40 4.00
N ARG A 233 -9.64 5.26 3.88
CA ARG A 233 -11.06 5.13 4.25
C ARG A 233 -11.31 5.13 5.76
N GLY A 234 -10.28 5.22 6.59
CA GLY A 234 -10.36 5.14 8.05
C GLY A 234 -10.43 3.71 8.58
N VAL A 235 -9.91 2.73 7.83
CA VAL A 235 -9.72 1.37 8.34
C VAL A 235 -8.44 1.37 9.19
N GLU A 236 -8.50 0.78 10.39
CA GLU A 236 -7.34 0.63 11.27
C GLU A 236 -6.13 0.01 10.54
N PRO A 237 -4.89 0.44 10.81
CA PRO A 237 -3.71 0.10 9.99
C PRO A 237 -3.51 -1.40 9.74
N GLU A 238 -3.63 -2.24 10.78
CA GLU A 238 -3.50 -3.70 10.63
C GLU A 238 -4.62 -4.29 9.78
N ARG A 239 -5.83 -3.76 9.93
CA ARG A 239 -6.99 -4.22 9.17
C ARG A 239 -6.92 -3.74 7.72
N ALA A 240 -6.38 -2.55 7.47
CA ALA A 240 -6.14 -2.03 6.12
C ALA A 240 -5.11 -2.88 5.39
N ALA A 241 -4.01 -3.22 6.05
CA ALA A 241 -3.00 -4.13 5.53
C ALA A 241 -3.59 -5.52 5.20
N VAL A 242 -4.36 -6.10 6.13
CA VAL A 242 -5.00 -7.41 5.92
C VAL A 242 -6.06 -7.39 4.83
N TRP A 243 -6.97 -6.41 4.82
CA TRP A 243 -7.99 -6.26 3.77
C TRP A 243 -7.36 -6.07 2.40
N GLY A 244 -6.35 -5.19 2.28
CA GLY A 244 -5.65 -4.93 1.03
C GLY A 244 -4.92 -6.18 0.52
N ALA A 245 -4.15 -6.85 1.38
CA ALA A 245 -3.45 -8.08 1.01
C ALA A 245 -4.41 -9.22 0.66
N TRP A 246 -5.51 -9.40 1.41
CA TRP A 246 -6.47 -10.46 1.14
C TRP A 246 -7.25 -10.22 -0.16
N SER A 247 -7.75 -9.00 -0.39
CA SER A 247 -8.49 -8.65 -1.61
C SER A 247 -7.61 -8.81 -2.85
N HIS A 248 -6.34 -8.40 -2.76
CA HIS A 248 -5.34 -8.61 -3.80
C HIS A 248 -5.08 -10.11 -4.07
N ALA A 249 -4.86 -10.90 -3.02
CA ALA A 249 -4.61 -12.33 -3.14
C ALA A 249 -5.81 -13.05 -3.77
N ARG A 250 -7.03 -12.76 -3.28
CA ARG A 250 -8.28 -13.33 -3.80
C ARG A 250 -8.55 -12.92 -5.25
N ALA A 251 -8.22 -11.70 -5.63
CA ALA A 251 -8.29 -11.24 -7.02
C ALA A 251 -7.36 -12.07 -7.92
N GLY A 252 -6.12 -12.33 -7.46
CA GLY A 252 -5.18 -13.22 -8.14
C GLY A 252 -5.70 -14.65 -8.28
N THR A 253 -6.29 -15.22 -7.23
CA THR A 253 -6.93 -16.55 -7.27
C THR A 253 -7.98 -16.59 -8.38
N ARG A 254 -8.91 -15.63 -8.40
CA ARG A 254 -10.00 -15.56 -9.41
C ARG A 254 -9.48 -15.43 -10.83
N LEU A 255 -8.50 -14.56 -11.06
CA LEU A 255 -7.90 -14.38 -12.38
C LEU A 255 -7.17 -15.65 -12.83
N THR A 256 -6.42 -16.28 -11.94
CA THR A 256 -5.74 -17.55 -12.23
C THR A 256 -6.73 -18.63 -12.64
N GLU A 257 -7.84 -18.78 -11.91
CA GLU A 257 -8.89 -19.74 -12.24
C GLU A 257 -9.57 -19.45 -13.58
N ARG A 258 -9.77 -18.16 -13.91
CA ARG A 258 -10.51 -17.73 -15.09
C ARG A 258 -9.68 -17.74 -16.37
N ILE A 259 -8.42 -17.31 -16.31
CA ILE A 259 -7.57 -17.10 -17.50
C ILE A 259 -6.14 -17.66 -17.38
N GLY A 260 -5.76 -18.26 -16.25
CA GLY A 260 -4.41 -18.80 -16.02
C GLY A 260 -3.38 -17.72 -15.65
N LEU A 261 -2.09 -18.02 -15.80
CA LEU A 261 -0.97 -17.15 -15.37
C LEU A 261 -0.73 -15.90 -16.26
N GLY A 262 -1.57 -15.67 -17.26
CA GLY A 262 -1.35 -14.62 -18.28
C GLY A 262 -1.98 -13.26 -17.97
N PHE A 263 -2.58 -13.08 -16.79
CA PHE A 263 -3.25 -11.83 -16.43
C PHE A 263 -2.26 -10.70 -16.13
N LEU A 264 -2.69 -9.49 -16.43
CA LEU A 264 -1.96 -8.26 -16.18
C LEU A 264 -2.27 -7.73 -14.78
N ALA A 265 -1.33 -7.01 -14.16
CA ALA A 265 -1.58 -6.40 -12.85
C ALA A 265 -2.81 -5.47 -12.85
N ARG A 266 -3.07 -4.73 -13.94
CA ARG A 266 -4.26 -3.87 -14.04
C ARG A 266 -5.59 -4.64 -13.92
N GLU A 267 -5.61 -5.92 -14.26
CA GLU A 267 -6.81 -6.76 -14.11
C GLU A 267 -7.05 -7.13 -12.64
N LEU A 268 -6.01 -7.16 -11.79
CA LEU A 268 -6.17 -7.34 -10.35
C LEU A 268 -6.99 -6.20 -9.75
N ALA A 269 -6.70 -4.95 -10.14
CA ALA A 269 -7.41 -3.78 -9.62
C ALA A 269 -8.92 -3.87 -9.88
N ALA A 270 -9.33 -4.32 -11.08
CA ALA A 270 -10.73 -4.51 -11.43
C ALA A 270 -11.45 -5.60 -10.61
N GLU A 271 -10.70 -6.57 -10.08
CA GLU A 271 -11.22 -7.66 -9.24
C GLU A 271 -11.26 -7.33 -7.74
N LEU A 272 -10.64 -6.23 -7.30
CA LEU A 272 -10.68 -5.82 -5.88
C LEU A 272 -12.12 -5.55 -5.40
N THR A 273 -12.91 -4.76 -6.13
CA THR A 273 -14.29 -4.45 -5.73
C THR A 273 -15.19 -5.69 -5.67
N PRO A 274 -15.18 -6.61 -6.67
CA PRO A 274 -15.90 -7.88 -6.58
C PRO A 274 -15.51 -8.73 -5.36
N THR A 275 -14.23 -8.86 -5.02
CA THR A 275 -13.81 -9.68 -3.87
C THR A 275 -14.35 -9.14 -2.56
N MET A 276 -14.32 -7.82 -2.37
CA MET A 276 -14.91 -7.15 -1.21
C MET A 276 -16.42 -7.34 -1.15
N LYS A 277 -17.12 -7.17 -2.29
CA LYS A 277 -18.57 -7.33 -2.36
C LYS A 277 -19.01 -8.72 -1.90
N ASP A 278 -18.30 -9.77 -2.31
CA ASP A 278 -18.66 -11.14 -1.98
C ASP A 278 -18.47 -11.46 -0.49
N VAL A 279 -17.46 -10.88 0.16
CA VAL A 279 -17.28 -10.99 1.61
C VAL A 279 -18.46 -10.34 2.35
N LEU A 280 -18.83 -9.13 1.94
CA LEU A 280 -19.83 -8.31 2.62
C LEU A 280 -21.27 -8.76 2.33
N ALA A 281 -21.54 -9.36 1.16
CA ALA A 281 -22.87 -9.79 0.76
C ALA A 281 -23.27 -11.19 1.28
N ALA A 282 -22.30 -12.05 1.63
CA ALA A 282 -22.57 -13.42 2.10
C ALA A 282 -23.05 -13.50 3.57
N GLY A 283 -23.75 -12.47 4.04
CA GLY A 283 -24.39 -12.40 5.35
C GLY A 283 -25.87 -12.09 5.19
N ASP A 284 -26.63 -13.07 4.66
CA ASP A 284 -28.08 -13.20 4.74
C ASP A 284 -28.42 -14.70 4.91
#